data_AF-A0A520BNN8-F1
#
_entry.id   AF-A0A520BNN8-F1
#
_cell.length_a   1.000
_cell.length_b   1.000
_cell.length_c   1.000
_cell.angle_alpha   90.00
_cell.angle_beta   90.00
_cell.angle_gamma   90.00
#
_symmetry.space_group_name_H-M   'P 1'
#
loop_
_entity.id
_entity.type
_entity.pdbx_description
1 polymer ?
#
loop_
_entity_poly.entity_id
_entity_poly.type
_entity_poly.pdbx_seq_one_letter_code
_entity_poly.pdbx_strand_id
1 'polypeptide(L)'
;MKRFTIAAMAFSLCFSAFAQDAPDAATVQKIRKAGLENSKVMDIAFNLTDVSGPRLSNSPGLKRAQEWAVKQLTEWGLKNAHLESWGNFGKGWQVDKYYAATTTPFYHPIIASPKAWTPGTNGPIKSEVVLIKADNVSDLAKYKGKL
;
A
#
# COMPACT_ATOMS: atom_id res chain seq x y z
N MET A 1 -11.29 -9.21 56.80
CA MET A 1 -10.42 -8.20 56.13
C MET A 1 -10.24 -8.47 54.63
N LYS A 2 -9.78 -9.65 54.19
CA LYS A 2 -9.55 -9.97 52.76
C LYS A 2 -10.78 -9.84 51.83
N ARG A 3 -11.99 -10.12 52.33
CA ARG A 3 -13.24 -9.98 51.55
C ARG A 3 -13.68 -8.52 51.35
N PHE A 4 -13.36 -7.64 52.31
CA PHE A 4 -13.65 -6.20 52.23
C PHE A 4 -12.69 -5.49 51.28
N THR A 5 -11.41 -5.89 51.25
CA THR A 5 -10.42 -5.34 50.31
C THR A 5 -10.68 -5.74 48.86
N ILE A 6 -11.16 -6.96 48.59
CA ILE A 6 -11.53 -7.38 47.23
C ILE A 6 -12.76 -6.62 46.73
N ALA A 7 -13.77 -6.39 47.58
CA ALA A 7 -14.96 -5.63 47.22
C ALA A 7 -14.65 -4.15 46.94
N ALA A 8 -13.79 -3.53 47.75
CA ALA A 8 -13.35 -2.14 47.55
C ALA A 8 -12.54 -1.97 46.25
N MET A 9 -11.72 -2.96 45.89
CA MET A 9 -10.92 -2.96 44.66
C MET A 9 -11.78 -3.21 43.41
N ALA A 10 -12.82 -4.05 43.50
CA ALA A 10 -13.78 -4.23 42.41
C ALA A 10 -14.66 -2.99 42.19
N PHE A 11 -15.03 -2.28 43.26
CA PHE A 11 -15.85 -1.07 43.18
C PHE A 11 -15.09 0.12 42.54
N SER A 12 -13.80 0.26 42.82
CA SER A 12 -12.94 1.27 42.18
C SER A 12 -12.62 0.95 40.71
N LEU A 13 -12.57 -0.34 40.33
CA LEU A 13 -12.49 -0.76 38.92
C LEU A 13 -13.76 -0.42 38.13
N CYS A 14 -14.95 -0.48 38.75
CA CYS A 14 -16.20 -0.09 38.09
C CYS A 14 -16.38 1.43 37.92
N PHE A 15 -15.85 2.24 38.83
CA PHE A 15 -15.92 3.71 38.71
C PHE A 15 -15.10 4.25 37.52
N SER A 16 -13.98 3.61 37.20
CA SER A 16 -13.14 3.96 36.04
C SER A 16 -13.82 3.70 34.69
N ALA A 17 -14.82 2.80 34.64
CA ALA A 17 -15.57 2.51 33.42
C ALA A 17 -16.62 3.60 33.08
N PHE A 18 -17.05 4.39 34.06
CA PHE A 18 -18.00 5.51 33.88
C PHE A 18 -17.32 6.87 33.67
N ALA A 19 -15.98 6.91 33.70
CA ALA A 19 -15.18 8.12 33.45
C ALA A 19 -14.91 8.36 31.94
N GLN A 20 -15.54 7.61 31.05
CA GLN A 20 -15.51 7.90 29.62
C GLN A 20 -16.48 9.04 29.34
N ASP A 21 -15.95 10.25 29.11
CA ASP A 21 -16.73 11.37 28.63
C ASP A 21 -17.48 10.97 27.36
N ALA A 22 -18.81 11.18 27.36
CA ALA A 22 -19.58 11.07 26.14
C ALA A 22 -19.04 12.10 25.13
N PRO A 23 -18.79 11.72 23.86
CA PRO A 23 -18.21 12.63 22.89
C PRO A 23 -19.12 13.85 22.71
N ASP A 24 -18.54 15.05 22.86
CA ASP A 24 -19.26 16.31 22.70
C ASP A 24 -19.96 16.35 21.33
N ALA A 25 -21.30 16.42 21.36
CA ALA A 25 -22.12 16.35 20.15
C ALA A 25 -21.81 17.49 19.18
N ALA A 26 -21.43 18.68 19.69
CA ALA A 26 -21.05 19.81 18.86
C ALA A 26 -19.73 19.54 18.10
N THR A 27 -18.74 18.95 18.78
CA THR A 27 -17.48 18.51 18.17
C THR A 27 -17.70 17.42 17.13
N VAL A 28 -18.51 16.41 17.44
CA VAL A 28 -18.88 15.35 16.48
C VAL A 28 -19.54 15.96 15.24
N GLN A 29 -20.47 16.89 15.41
CA GLN A 29 -21.14 17.56 14.29
C GLN A 29 -20.15 18.36 13.42
N LYS A 30 -19.17 19.04 14.03
CA LYS A 30 -18.10 19.75 13.29
C LYS A 30 -17.25 18.78 12.46
N ILE A 31 -16.85 17.64 13.03
CA ILE A 31 -16.08 16.61 12.32
C ILE A 31 -16.89 16.05 11.14
N ARG A 32 -18.18 15.75 11.35
CA ARG A 32 -19.09 15.27 10.29
C ARG A 32 -19.21 16.30 9.17
N LYS A 33 -19.42 17.58 9.50
CA LYS A 33 -19.48 18.67 8.52
C LYS A 33 -18.17 18.80 7.74
N ALA A 34 -17.02 18.67 8.39
CA ALA A 34 -15.73 18.69 7.72
C ALA A 34 -15.56 17.50 6.76
N GLY A 35 -15.97 16.28 7.16
CA GLY A 35 -15.82 15.07 6.36
C GLY A 35 -16.83 14.90 5.23
N LEU A 36 -18.07 15.39 5.40
CA LEU A 36 -19.19 15.15 4.48
C LEU A 36 -19.49 16.35 3.59
N GLU A 37 -19.41 17.58 4.10
CA GLU A 37 -19.78 18.80 3.35
C GLU A 37 -18.54 19.55 2.85
N ASN A 38 -17.46 19.59 3.63
CA ASN A 38 -16.23 20.33 3.30
C ASN A 38 -15.05 19.40 3.01
N SER A 39 -15.34 18.22 2.48
CA SER A 39 -14.35 17.16 2.28
C SER A 39 -13.25 17.58 1.31
N LYS A 40 -12.00 17.25 1.66
CA LYS A 40 -10.83 17.40 0.79
C LYS A 40 -10.40 16.09 0.14
N VAL A 41 -11.24 15.05 0.23
CA VAL A 41 -10.90 13.70 -0.22
C VAL A 41 -10.48 13.64 -1.68
N MET A 42 -11.10 14.43 -2.56
CA MET A 42 -10.77 14.43 -3.99
C MET A 42 -9.41 15.07 -4.28
N ASP A 43 -9.08 16.17 -3.60
CA ASP A 43 -7.76 16.81 -3.73
C ASP A 43 -6.65 15.89 -3.19
N ILE A 44 -6.90 15.23 -2.05
CA ILE A 44 -5.97 14.26 -1.46
C ILE A 44 -5.80 13.06 -2.39
N ALA A 45 -6.90 12.51 -2.90
CA ALA A 45 -6.88 11.39 -3.82
C ALA A 45 -6.06 11.75 -5.07
N PHE A 46 -6.35 12.87 -5.72
CA PHE A 46 -5.63 13.34 -6.92
C PHE A 46 -4.12 13.41 -6.72
N ASN A 47 -3.65 13.99 -5.61
CA ASN A 47 -2.22 14.07 -5.33
C ASN A 47 -1.58 12.69 -5.12
N LEU A 48 -2.31 11.78 -4.48
CA LEU A 48 -1.84 10.42 -4.26
C LEU A 48 -1.92 9.55 -5.52
N THR A 49 -2.98 9.65 -6.32
CA THR A 49 -3.26 8.74 -7.45
C THR A 49 -2.68 9.22 -8.75
N ASP A 50 -2.83 10.49 -9.07
CA ASP A 50 -2.53 11.06 -10.39
C ASP A 50 -1.15 11.71 -10.38
N VAL A 51 -0.89 12.59 -9.40
CA VAL A 51 0.40 13.30 -9.30
C VAL A 51 1.53 12.35 -8.94
N SER A 52 1.31 11.46 -7.96
CA SER A 52 2.35 10.50 -7.57
C SER A 52 2.48 9.33 -8.56
N GLY A 53 1.40 8.98 -9.27
CA GLY A 53 1.34 7.83 -10.18
C GLY A 53 1.30 6.47 -9.44
N PRO A 54 1.64 5.34 -10.09
CA PRO A 54 1.64 4.01 -9.46
C PRO A 54 2.57 3.90 -8.24
N ARG A 55 2.08 3.30 -7.14
CA ARG A 55 2.75 3.29 -5.81
C ARG A 55 3.10 1.88 -5.33
N LEU A 56 3.76 1.08 -6.19
CA LEU A 56 4.28 -0.22 -5.76
C LEU A 56 5.27 -0.04 -4.60
N SER A 57 5.30 -0.99 -3.66
CA SER A 57 6.26 -1.02 -2.55
C SER A 57 7.69 -0.77 -3.03
N ASN A 58 8.36 0.21 -2.39
CA ASN A 58 9.72 0.64 -2.72
C ASN A 58 9.92 1.18 -4.15
N SER A 59 8.85 1.60 -4.84
CA SER A 59 8.94 2.26 -6.16
C SER A 59 9.17 3.78 -6.04
N PRO A 60 9.65 4.44 -7.11
CA PRO A 60 9.74 5.90 -7.15
C PRO A 60 8.39 6.62 -6.93
N GLY A 61 7.27 6.04 -7.40
CA GLY A 61 5.95 6.62 -7.19
C GLY A 61 5.47 6.55 -5.75
N LEU A 62 5.80 5.47 -5.03
CA LEU A 62 5.56 5.41 -3.59
C LEU A 62 6.36 6.48 -2.84
N LYS A 63 7.64 6.67 -3.22
CA LYS A 63 8.50 7.68 -2.58
C LYS A 63 7.91 9.09 -2.74
N ARG A 64 7.46 9.46 -3.95
CA ARG A 64 6.78 10.76 -4.18
C ARG A 64 5.54 10.93 -3.31
N ALA A 65 4.69 9.90 -3.21
CA ALA A 65 3.48 9.95 -2.40
C ALA A 65 3.79 10.09 -0.91
N GLN A 66 4.82 9.41 -0.41
CA GLN A 66 5.30 9.50 0.96
C GLN A 66 5.82 10.91 1.29
N GLU A 67 6.65 11.48 0.42
CA GLU A 67 7.16 12.84 0.57
C GLU A 67 6.03 13.87 0.53
N TRP A 68 5.07 13.71 -0.39
CA TRP A 68 3.87 14.53 -0.44
C TRP A 68 3.07 14.45 0.86
N ALA A 69 2.84 13.25 1.39
CA ALA A 69 2.08 13.05 2.62
C ALA A 69 2.74 13.74 3.81
N VAL A 70 4.06 13.59 3.98
CA VAL A 70 4.81 14.28 5.05
C VAL A 70 4.67 15.80 4.93
N LYS A 71 4.84 16.34 3.72
CA LYS A 71 4.64 17.78 3.46
C LYS A 71 3.22 18.22 3.81
N GLN A 72 2.21 17.52 3.30
CA GLN A 72 0.80 17.89 3.48
C GLN A 72 0.37 17.85 4.95
N LEU A 73 0.79 16.83 5.69
CA LEU A 73 0.52 16.72 7.13
C LEU A 73 1.20 17.85 7.92
N THR A 74 2.43 18.19 7.54
CA THR A 74 3.15 19.32 8.15
C THR A 74 2.44 20.65 7.89
N GLU A 75 1.96 20.88 6.67
CA GLU A 75 1.20 22.08 6.28
C GLU A 75 -0.14 22.20 7.02
N TRP A 76 -0.79 21.07 7.32
CA TRP A 76 -1.98 21.03 8.19
C TRP A 76 -1.68 21.21 9.68
N GLY A 77 -0.40 21.40 10.04
CA GLY A 77 0.01 21.73 11.40
C GLY A 77 0.32 20.53 12.28
N LEU A 78 0.33 19.30 11.74
CA LEU A 78 0.72 18.12 12.51
C LEU A 78 2.19 18.24 12.94
N LYS A 79 2.48 17.75 14.13
CA LYS A 79 3.83 17.68 14.68
C LYS A 79 4.38 16.27 14.46
N ASN A 80 5.68 16.17 14.19
CA ASN A 80 6.40 14.90 13.99
C ASN A 80 5.98 14.11 12.73
N ALA A 81 5.52 14.77 11.66
CA ALA A 81 5.35 14.10 10.37
C ALA A 81 6.74 13.78 9.78
N HIS A 82 7.07 12.49 9.65
CA HIS A 82 8.33 12.02 9.06
C HIS A 82 8.16 10.62 8.48
N LEU A 83 9.15 10.17 7.70
CA LEU A 83 9.19 8.81 7.18
C LEU A 83 9.97 7.91 8.15
N GLU A 84 9.43 6.72 8.38
CA GLU A 84 10.11 5.67 9.12
C GLU A 84 10.55 4.56 8.17
N SER A 85 11.79 4.11 8.33
CA SER A 85 12.33 3.00 7.55
C SER A 85 11.72 1.68 8.01
N TRP A 86 11.20 0.89 7.06
CA TRP A 86 10.70 -0.46 7.33
C TRP A 86 11.63 -1.52 6.75
N GLY A 87 12.57 -1.99 7.58
CA GLY A 87 13.49 -3.08 7.25
C GLY A 87 14.37 -2.82 6.03
N ASN A 88 14.94 -3.91 5.48
CA ASN A 88 15.75 -3.89 4.26
C ASN A 88 14.97 -4.51 3.10
N PHE A 89 14.13 -3.72 2.43
CA PHE A 89 13.28 -4.21 1.33
C PHE A 89 14.07 -4.61 0.07
N GLY A 90 15.28 -4.08 -0.11
CA GLY A 90 16.12 -4.31 -1.30
C GLY A 90 15.94 -3.23 -2.35
N LYS A 91 16.15 -3.57 -3.63
CA LYS A 91 16.08 -2.62 -4.74
C LYS A 91 14.63 -2.23 -5.05
N GLY A 92 14.42 -0.96 -5.35
CA GLY A 92 13.15 -0.49 -5.89
C GLY A 92 12.88 -1.04 -7.28
N TRP A 93 11.63 -0.97 -7.72
CA TRP A 93 11.22 -1.46 -9.03
C TRP A 93 10.09 -0.61 -9.63
N GLN A 94 10.15 -0.41 -10.94
CA GLN A 94 9.10 0.22 -11.74
C GLN A 94 9.14 -0.33 -13.17
N VAL A 95 8.02 -0.23 -13.89
CA VAL A 95 7.97 -0.58 -15.32
C VAL A 95 8.13 0.69 -16.14
N ASP A 96 9.27 0.83 -16.81
CA ASP A 96 9.47 1.92 -17.77
C ASP A 96 8.92 1.54 -19.15
N LYS A 97 9.11 0.29 -19.57
CA LYS A 97 8.61 -0.25 -20.83
C LYS A 97 8.37 -1.75 -20.74
N TYR A 98 7.28 -2.19 -21.36
CA TYR A 98 7.02 -3.59 -21.65
C TYR A 98 6.64 -3.73 -23.11
N TYR A 99 7.13 -4.80 -23.75
CA TYR A 99 6.74 -5.18 -25.09
C TYR A 99 6.90 -6.68 -25.25
N ALA A 100 5.84 -7.35 -25.70
CA ALA A 100 5.91 -8.70 -26.23
C ALA A 100 4.90 -8.84 -27.37
N ALA A 101 5.26 -9.65 -28.36
CA ALA A 101 4.39 -9.96 -29.49
C ALA A 101 4.77 -11.33 -30.06
N THR A 102 3.80 -12.06 -30.59
CA THR A 102 4.10 -13.17 -31.49
C THR A 102 4.57 -12.60 -32.82
N THR A 103 5.55 -13.24 -33.46
CA THR A 103 6.03 -12.83 -34.79
C THR A 103 5.70 -13.86 -35.87
N THR A 104 5.39 -15.09 -35.47
CA THR A 104 4.97 -16.19 -36.34
C THR A 104 3.77 -16.93 -35.72
N PRO A 105 2.88 -17.53 -36.55
CA PRO A 105 2.82 -17.37 -38.00
C PRO A 105 2.39 -15.96 -38.44
N PHE A 106 1.76 -15.19 -37.55
CA PHE A 106 1.36 -13.81 -37.79
C PHE A 106 1.70 -12.94 -36.58
N TYR A 107 1.89 -11.65 -36.84
CA TYR A 107 2.14 -10.67 -35.79
C TYR A 107 0.91 -10.51 -34.89
N HIS A 108 1.10 -10.63 -33.57
CA HIS A 108 0.06 -10.30 -32.59
C HIS A 108 0.68 -9.67 -31.34
N PRO A 109 0.28 -8.45 -30.94
CA PRO A 109 0.78 -7.84 -29.71
C PRO A 109 0.20 -8.57 -28.48
N ILE A 110 1.02 -8.79 -27.46
CA ILE A 110 0.59 -9.46 -26.22
C ILE A 110 0.37 -8.41 -25.14
N ILE A 111 -0.88 -8.28 -24.68
CA ILE A 111 -1.24 -7.44 -23.54
C ILE A 111 -0.89 -8.20 -22.26
N ALA A 112 0.21 -7.79 -21.62
CA ALA A 112 0.58 -8.29 -20.30
C ALA A 112 1.38 -7.24 -19.53
N SER A 113 1.83 -7.59 -18.33
CA SER A 113 2.74 -6.78 -17.54
C SER A 113 3.81 -7.66 -16.91
N PRO A 114 5.05 -7.19 -16.81
CA PRO A 114 6.09 -7.94 -16.14
C PRO A 114 5.73 -8.11 -14.67
N LYS A 115 6.08 -9.26 -14.10
CA LYS A 115 5.97 -9.48 -12.67
C LYS A 115 6.90 -8.50 -11.94
N ALA A 116 6.43 -7.95 -10.83
CA ALA A 116 7.22 -7.05 -10.00
C ALA A 116 8.55 -7.69 -9.61
N TRP A 117 9.61 -6.87 -9.61
CA TRP A 117 11.01 -7.26 -9.32
C TRP A 117 11.65 -8.22 -10.32
N THR A 118 11.01 -8.52 -11.46
CA THR A 118 11.69 -9.18 -12.58
C THR A 118 12.70 -8.21 -13.22
N PRO A 119 13.95 -8.65 -13.48
CA PRO A 119 14.94 -7.82 -14.17
C PRO A 119 14.53 -7.55 -15.62
N GLY A 120 15.02 -6.45 -16.18
CA GLY A 120 14.91 -6.20 -17.61
C GLY A 120 15.76 -7.16 -18.44
N THR A 121 15.48 -7.23 -19.74
CA THR A 121 16.30 -7.98 -20.70
C THR A 121 17.41 -7.08 -21.28
N ASN A 122 18.52 -7.67 -21.72
CA ASN A 122 19.58 -6.94 -22.42
C ASN A 122 19.20 -6.74 -23.91
N GLY A 123 18.13 -5.97 -24.15
CA GLY A 123 17.53 -5.80 -25.48
C GLY A 123 16.41 -6.81 -25.78
N PRO A 124 15.82 -6.77 -27.00
CA PRO A 124 14.75 -7.66 -27.40
C PRO A 124 15.18 -9.13 -27.43
N ILE A 125 14.37 -10.01 -26.87
CA ILE A 125 14.57 -11.47 -26.94
C ILE A 125 13.56 -12.05 -27.93
N LYS A 126 14.03 -12.92 -28.83
CA LYS A 126 13.19 -13.72 -29.73
C LYS A 126 13.41 -15.20 -29.43
N SER A 127 12.37 -15.90 -29.00
CA SER A 127 12.40 -17.33 -28.76
C SER A 127 11.10 -18.00 -29.19
N GLU A 128 11.12 -19.34 -29.22
CA GLU A 128 9.90 -20.12 -29.30
C GLU A 128 9.12 -20.03 -27.98
N VAL A 129 7.80 -20.09 -28.07
CA VAL A 129 6.90 -20.07 -26.92
C VAL A 129 6.70 -21.49 -26.42
N VAL A 130 6.92 -21.72 -25.13
CA VAL A 130 6.67 -23.00 -24.47
C VAL A 130 5.45 -22.90 -23.57
N LEU A 131 4.48 -23.79 -23.76
CA LEU A 131 3.34 -23.90 -22.85
C LEU A 131 3.79 -24.61 -21.56
N ILE A 132 3.79 -23.86 -20.45
CA ILE A 132 4.05 -24.42 -19.12
C ILE A 132 2.74 -25.03 -18.60
N LYS A 133 2.76 -26.32 -18.27
CA LYS A 133 1.67 -27.03 -17.60
C LYS A 133 2.08 -27.29 -16.15
N ALA A 134 1.80 -26.33 -15.28
CA ALA A 134 2.10 -26.40 -13.87
C ALA A 134 0.95 -25.79 -13.07
N ASP A 135 0.21 -26.63 -12.36
CA ASP A 135 -0.97 -26.20 -11.58
C ASP A 135 -0.59 -25.79 -10.15
N ASN A 136 0.60 -26.19 -9.70
CA ASN A 136 1.14 -25.86 -8.39
C ASN A 136 2.64 -25.57 -8.45
N VAL A 137 3.19 -25.06 -7.35
CA VAL A 137 4.59 -24.65 -7.26
C VAL A 137 5.56 -25.83 -7.48
N SER A 138 5.18 -27.05 -7.06
CA SER A 138 6.05 -28.22 -7.21
C SER A 138 6.23 -28.64 -8.67
N ASP A 139 5.22 -28.43 -9.52
CA ASP A 139 5.31 -28.71 -10.96
C ASP A 139 6.33 -27.81 -11.68
N LEU A 140 6.58 -26.60 -11.16
CA LEU A 140 7.59 -25.70 -11.73
C LEU A 140 9.01 -26.27 -11.67
N ALA A 141 9.28 -27.21 -10.77
CA ALA A 141 10.59 -27.86 -10.67
C ALA A 141 11.01 -28.55 -11.98
N LYS A 142 10.04 -29.04 -12.77
CA LYS A 142 10.27 -29.70 -14.07
C LYS A 142 10.90 -28.78 -15.11
N TYR A 143 10.72 -27.47 -14.96
CA TYR A 143 11.14 -26.41 -15.89
C TYR A 143 12.39 -25.65 -15.45
N LYS A 144 12.93 -25.96 -14.27
CA LYS A 144 14.13 -25.28 -13.74
C LYS A 144 15.31 -25.43 -14.70
N GLY A 145 15.87 -24.31 -15.14
CA GLY A 145 17.04 -24.26 -16.03
C GLY A 145 16.74 -24.60 -17.50
N LYS A 146 15.48 -24.73 -17.90
CA LYS A 146 15.06 -25.07 -19.28
C LYS A 146 14.36 -23.93 -20.03
N LEU A 147 14.12 -22.80 -19.34
CA LEU A 147 13.39 -21.62 -19.83
C LEU A 147 14.29 -20.40 -19.81
#